data_AF-A0A143YNU5-F1
#
_entry.id   AF-A0A143YNU5-F1
#
_cell.length_a   1.000
_cell.length_b   1.000
_cell.length_c   1.000
_cell.angle_alpha   90.00
_cell.angle_beta   90.00
_cell.angle_gamma   90.00
#
_symmetry.space_group_name_H-M   'P 1'
#
loop_
_entity.id
_entity.type
_entity.pdbx_description
1 polymer ?
#
loop_
_entity_poly.entity_id
_entity_poly.type
_entity_poly.pdbx_seq_one_letter_code
_entity_poly.pdbx_strand_id
1 'polypeptide(L)'
;MKKLMEIKTRNEFADVLEIPRQKLSYILYVKHVDEMYTSFQIPKKNGDFRNINAPIEDLKNLQKKLSELLWECQKEIRMNNGIDSNMSHAFEKEKSIITNAIIHRNRRIVLNIDLEDFFGSIHFGRVKGFFEKNRDFKLSSEVATIIAQLACYRGVLPQGAPSSPIITNLICNMIDIRLLKIATKYKVNYTRYADDLTFSTNNKPFLDKQSEFLSEVTKEIERSGFKVNNKKTRILFRDSRQEVTGLIVNEKISVNRKYYKKSRAMSYQLYKSGSFEIDNEEGSVNQLEGRFAFINQLDWYNNKRDGLEHNFWSLNSREKQYQKFLFYKYFFNNNKPLVITEGKTDIDYIKAALKNLYIEYPDLVTKNSDGTFNFKVSFLRKSKRLRYFLNIHLDGADTMKNIYKFYSDKENNKFPNFCKYFKELSGNIPTKPVILIFDNELTNKEKPLYKFVNYAGLNGLSQCIKEKLNTKLTDNLYLMTNPLVSNKTECEIEDLFDRETLSHEINGKFFSRNKTSDNNKFYGKEVFAKYISSNYREIDFDNFKPILNMLNDIVSLRKQA
;
A
#
# COMPACT_ATOMS: atom_id res chain seq x y z
N MET A 1 -10.11 19.31 -23.29
CA MET A 1 -9.26 19.82 -24.39
C MET A 1 -9.87 21.05 -25.08
N LYS A 2 -11.10 20.98 -25.62
CA LYS A 2 -11.76 22.15 -26.27
C LYS A 2 -11.76 23.41 -25.38
N LYS A 3 -12.15 23.24 -24.11
CA LYS A 3 -12.13 24.31 -23.10
C LYS A 3 -10.76 24.95 -22.88
N LEU A 4 -9.64 24.27 -23.11
CA LEU A 4 -8.29 24.85 -22.92
C LEU A 4 -7.82 25.59 -24.18
N MET A 5 -8.20 25.11 -25.36
CA MET A 5 -7.86 25.72 -26.66
C MET A 5 -8.59 27.04 -26.92
N GLU A 6 -9.79 27.19 -26.34
CA GLU A 6 -10.62 28.39 -26.51
C GLU A 6 -10.16 29.56 -25.62
N ILE A 7 -9.38 29.29 -24.58
CA ILE A 7 -8.84 30.29 -23.66
C ILE A 7 -7.77 31.10 -24.37
N LYS A 8 -7.93 32.42 -24.32
CA LYS A 8 -6.95 33.35 -24.87
C LYS A 8 -6.29 34.19 -23.80
N THR A 9 -6.94 34.38 -22.66
CA THR A 9 -6.55 35.36 -21.64
C THR A 9 -6.21 34.72 -20.28
N ARG A 10 -5.46 35.43 -19.46
CA ARG A 10 -5.17 35.06 -18.06
C ARG A 10 -6.43 34.81 -17.22
N ASN A 11 -7.46 35.63 -17.40
CA ASN A 11 -8.67 35.54 -16.57
C ASN A 11 -9.44 34.26 -16.86
N GLU A 12 -9.63 33.93 -18.13
CA GLU A 12 -10.22 32.66 -18.55
C GLU A 12 -9.39 31.46 -18.08
N PHE A 13 -8.06 31.58 -18.08
CA PHE A 13 -7.18 30.53 -17.56
C PHE A 13 -7.35 30.31 -16.05
N ALA A 14 -7.47 31.39 -15.27
CA ALA A 14 -7.83 31.31 -13.85
C ALA A 14 -9.18 30.63 -13.62
N ASP A 15 -10.18 30.96 -14.44
CA ASP A 15 -11.52 30.40 -14.33
C ASP A 15 -11.51 28.88 -14.60
N VAL A 16 -10.75 28.42 -15.60
CA VAL A 16 -10.60 26.99 -15.92
C VAL A 16 -9.82 26.22 -14.85
N LEU A 17 -8.86 26.86 -14.19
CA LEU A 17 -8.19 26.30 -13.01
C LEU A 17 -9.03 26.42 -11.74
N GLU A 18 -10.23 27.03 -11.80
CA GLU A 18 -11.08 27.28 -10.64
C GLU A 18 -10.31 27.98 -9.50
N ILE A 19 -9.53 29.01 -9.85
CA ILE A 19 -8.78 29.83 -8.90
C ILE A 19 -9.23 31.29 -9.00
N PRO A 20 -9.27 32.04 -7.88
CA PRO A 20 -9.58 33.46 -7.94
C PRO A 20 -8.61 34.20 -8.87
N ARG A 21 -9.12 34.97 -9.83
CA ARG A 21 -8.32 35.72 -10.81
C ARG A 21 -7.27 36.63 -10.17
N GLN A 22 -7.64 37.24 -9.04
CA GLN A 22 -6.74 38.06 -8.22
C GLN A 22 -5.59 37.23 -7.65
N LYS A 23 -5.86 36.00 -7.18
CA LYS A 23 -4.83 35.08 -6.66
C LYS A 23 -3.83 34.69 -7.74
N LEU A 24 -4.29 34.37 -8.95
CA LEU A 24 -3.39 34.08 -10.08
C LEU A 24 -2.51 35.29 -10.41
N SER A 25 -3.10 36.48 -10.49
CA SER A 25 -2.38 37.72 -10.80
C SER A 25 -1.33 38.05 -9.72
N TYR A 26 -1.70 37.89 -8.45
CA TYR A 26 -0.79 38.08 -7.32
C TYR A 26 0.43 37.15 -7.40
N ILE A 27 0.21 35.85 -7.67
CA ILE A 27 1.30 34.87 -7.80
C ILE A 27 2.23 35.22 -8.98
N LEU A 28 1.66 35.60 -10.13
CA LEU A 28 2.46 35.84 -11.34
C LEU A 28 3.27 37.15 -11.28
N TYR A 29 2.69 38.23 -10.75
CA TYR A 29 3.23 39.59 -10.93
C TYR A 29 3.60 40.33 -9.65
N VAL A 30 3.13 39.88 -8.48
CA VAL A 30 3.41 40.56 -7.20
C VAL A 30 4.37 39.73 -6.36
N LYS A 31 4.00 38.48 -6.07
CA LYS A 31 4.85 37.57 -5.28
C LYS A 31 5.97 36.97 -6.11
N HIS A 32 5.71 36.73 -7.39
CA HIS A 32 6.55 35.98 -8.34
C HIS A 32 6.74 34.49 -7.96
N VAL A 33 6.72 33.63 -8.97
CA VAL A 33 6.82 32.18 -8.79
C VAL A 33 8.15 31.77 -8.17
N ASP A 34 9.25 32.45 -8.51
CA ASP A 34 10.59 32.11 -8.02
C ASP A 34 10.74 32.32 -6.50
N GLU A 35 9.99 33.25 -5.89
CA GLU A 35 9.98 33.49 -4.44
C GLU A 35 9.06 32.49 -3.69
N MET A 36 8.44 31.56 -4.41
CA MET A 36 7.48 30.59 -3.88
C MET A 36 8.04 29.16 -3.83
N TYR A 37 9.36 29.01 -3.79
CA TYR A 37 10.05 27.73 -3.67
C TYR A 37 10.94 27.64 -2.43
N THR A 38 11.02 26.44 -1.87
CA THR A 38 12.01 26.06 -0.86
C THR A 38 12.94 25.01 -1.44
N SER A 39 14.25 25.21 -1.29
CA SER A 39 15.28 24.29 -1.78
C SER A 39 15.87 23.48 -0.64
N PHE A 40 16.03 22.17 -0.84
CA PHE A 40 16.69 21.27 0.10
C PHE A 40 17.40 20.13 -0.63
N GLN A 41 18.30 19.44 0.05
CA GLN A 41 19.10 18.37 -0.52
C GLN A 41 18.68 16.99 -0.02
N ILE A 42 18.66 16.00 -0.92
CA ILE A 42 18.46 14.59 -0.60
C ILE A 42 19.71 13.81 -1.03
N PRO A 43 20.29 12.95 -0.18
CA PRO A 43 21.43 12.13 -0.57
C PRO A 43 21.06 11.14 -1.69
N LYS A 44 21.91 11.04 -2.70
CA LYS A 44 21.87 10.00 -3.73
C LYS A 44 22.64 8.78 -3.24
N LYS A 45 22.37 7.63 -3.86
CA LYS A 45 23.05 6.35 -3.55
C LYS A 45 24.56 6.38 -3.77
N ASN A 46 25.07 7.29 -4.60
CA ASN A 46 26.49 7.43 -4.90
C ASN A 46 27.21 8.43 -3.98
N GLY A 47 26.54 8.99 -2.97
CA GLY A 47 27.10 9.98 -2.04
C GLY A 47 26.88 11.43 -2.44
N ASP A 48 26.56 11.71 -3.70
CA ASP A 48 26.20 13.06 -4.15
C ASP A 48 24.84 13.50 -3.60
N PHE A 49 24.52 14.78 -3.72
CA PHE A 49 23.20 15.31 -3.35
C PHE A 49 22.30 15.56 -4.56
N ARG A 50 20.98 15.45 -4.36
CA ARG A 50 19.93 15.89 -5.27
C ARG A 50 19.29 17.13 -4.67
N ASN A 51 19.41 18.25 -5.38
CA ASN A 51 18.67 19.47 -5.04
C ASN A 51 17.20 19.28 -5.42
N ILE A 52 16.31 19.41 -4.45
CA ILE A 52 14.86 19.44 -4.62
C ILE A 52 14.41 20.88 -4.42
N ASN A 53 13.60 21.38 -5.36
CA ASN A 53 12.94 22.67 -5.28
C ASN A 53 11.43 22.41 -5.15
N ALA A 54 10.93 22.51 -3.92
CA ALA A 54 9.53 22.28 -3.63
C ALA A 54 8.75 23.61 -3.56
N PRO A 55 7.62 23.75 -4.25
CA PRO A 55 6.78 24.93 -4.15
C PRO A 55 6.09 25.01 -2.77
N ILE A 56 5.89 26.22 -2.27
CA ILE A 56 5.06 26.47 -1.08
C ILE A 56 3.59 26.18 -1.36
N GLU A 57 2.78 26.00 -0.32
CA GLU A 57 1.44 25.40 -0.42
C GLU A 57 0.50 26.09 -1.42
N ASP A 58 0.52 27.43 -1.51
CA ASP A 58 -0.29 28.17 -2.49
C ASP A 58 0.06 27.83 -3.94
N LEU A 59 1.35 27.90 -4.31
CA LEU A 59 1.81 27.57 -5.65
C LEU A 59 1.67 26.07 -5.92
N LYS A 60 1.94 25.23 -4.92
CA LYS A 60 1.80 23.78 -5.00
C LYS A 60 0.37 23.38 -5.35
N ASN A 61 -0.63 23.98 -4.71
CA ASN A 61 -2.04 23.69 -5.00
C ASN A 61 -2.44 24.17 -6.39
N LEU A 62 -1.96 25.33 -6.83
CA LEU A 62 -2.16 25.81 -8.20
C LEU A 62 -1.52 24.84 -9.22
N GLN A 63 -0.28 24.42 -9.00
CA GLN A 63 0.42 23.47 -9.87
C GLN A 63 -0.23 22.08 -9.88
N LYS A 64 -0.86 21.63 -8.78
CA LYS A 64 -1.67 20.39 -8.78
C LYS A 64 -2.87 20.53 -9.71
N LYS A 65 -3.64 21.63 -9.62
CA LYS A 65 -4.77 21.88 -10.51
C LYS A 65 -4.34 21.96 -11.98
N LEU A 66 -3.21 22.61 -12.25
CA LEU A 66 -2.60 22.63 -13.59
C LEU A 66 -2.24 21.21 -14.04
N SER A 67 -1.62 20.41 -13.17
CA SER A 67 -1.26 19.02 -13.44
C SER A 67 -2.50 18.20 -13.82
N GLU A 68 -3.57 18.29 -13.03
CA GLU A 68 -4.86 17.62 -13.26
C GLU A 68 -5.49 18.02 -14.59
N LEU A 69 -5.54 19.32 -14.89
CA LEU A 69 -6.04 19.84 -16.16
C LEU A 69 -5.26 19.27 -17.36
N LEU A 70 -3.93 19.23 -17.26
CA LEU A 70 -3.06 18.69 -18.31
C LEU A 70 -3.21 17.17 -18.46
N TRP A 71 -3.44 16.45 -17.35
CA TRP A 71 -3.75 15.02 -17.37
C TRP A 71 -5.03 14.72 -18.14
N GLU A 72 -6.11 15.45 -17.86
CA GLU A 72 -7.38 15.25 -18.56
C GLU A 72 -7.24 15.60 -20.05
N CYS A 73 -6.49 16.65 -20.40
CA CYS A 73 -6.17 16.94 -21.80
C CYS A 73 -5.39 15.80 -22.47
N GLN A 74 -4.35 15.27 -21.82
CA GLN A 74 -3.56 14.16 -22.36
C GLN A 74 -4.42 12.90 -22.57
N LYS A 75 -5.30 12.60 -21.62
CA LYS A 75 -6.23 11.47 -21.70
C LYS A 75 -7.17 11.60 -22.90
N GLU A 76 -7.76 12.77 -23.10
CA GLU A 76 -8.64 13.07 -24.24
C GLU A 76 -7.87 12.95 -25.57
N ILE A 77 -6.64 13.48 -25.65
CA ILE A 77 -5.76 13.33 -26.83
C ILE A 77 -5.52 11.87 -27.17
N ARG A 78 -5.19 11.04 -26.17
CA ARG A 78 -4.91 9.61 -26.38
C ARG A 78 -6.15 8.87 -26.86
N MET A 79 -7.31 9.14 -26.26
CA MET A 79 -8.59 8.54 -26.66
C MET A 79 -8.96 8.90 -28.10
N ASN A 80 -8.91 10.19 -28.46
CA ASN A 80 -9.29 10.66 -29.80
C ASN A 80 -8.39 10.11 -30.91
N ASN A 81 -7.12 9.87 -30.61
CA ASN A 81 -6.16 9.34 -31.58
C ASN A 81 -6.03 7.80 -31.52
N GLY A 82 -6.76 7.10 -30.66
CA GLY A 82 -6.63 5.65 -30.47
C GLY A 82 -5.23 5.22 -29.99
N ILE A 83 -4.52 6.08 -29.24
CA ILE A 83 -3.14 5.83 -28.83
C ILE A 83 -3.13 5.16 -27.45
N ASP A 84 -2.75 3.88 -27.43
CA ASP A 84 -2.24 3.23 -26.22
C ASP A 84 -0.71 3.23 -26.22
N SER A 85 -0.11 4.22 -25.55
CA SER A 85 1.35 4.34 -25.48
C SER A 85 1.90 3.48 -24.33
N ASN A 86 2.67 2.46 -24.71
CA ASN A 86 3.54 1.71 -23.79
C ASN A 86 4.99 2.21 -23.83
N MET A 87 5.22 3.46 -24.25
CA MET A 87 6.55 4.05 -24.33
C MET A 87 6.96 4.66 -22.99
N SER A 88 6.13 5.54 -22.40
CA SER A 88 6.44 6.24 -21.16
C SER A 88 5.81 5.53 -19.97
N HIS A 89 6.59 5.32 -18.90
CA HIS A 89 6.16 4.63 -17.69
C HIS A 89 6.32 5.45 -16.41
N ALA A 90 7.21 6.44 -16.37
CA ALA A 90 7.31 7.32 -15.22
C ALA A 90 6.19 8.34 -15.23
N PHE A 91 5.68 8.66 -14.03
CA PHE A 91 4.63 9.65 -13.81
C PHE A 91 3.28 9.33 -14.46
N GLU A 92 3.14 8.20 -15.13
CA GLU A 92 1.90 7.79 -15.78
C GLU A 92 0.99 7.02 -14.81
N LYS A 93 -0.32 7.32 -14.84
CA LYS A 93 -1.31 6.55 -14.08
C LYS A 93 -1.22 5.08 -14.49
N GLU A 94 -1.30 4.19 -13.49
CA GLU A 94 -1.25 2.72 -13.66
C GLU A 94 0.06 2.15 -14.24
N LYS A 95 1.08 2.98 -14.49
CA LYS A 95 2.42 2.53 -14.83
C LYS A 95 3.32 2.53 -13.59
N SER A 96 4.37 1.72 -13.64
CA SER A 96 5.34 1.56 -12.55
C SER A 96 6.67 1.07 -13.09
N ILE A 97 7.67 0.99 -12.22
CA ILE A 97 8.95 0.31 -12.52
C ILE A 97 8.72 -1.15 -12.97
N ILE A 98 7.65 -1.80 -12.48
CA ILE A 98 7.29 -3.16 -12.88
C ILE A 98 6.78 -3.15 -14.32
N THR A 99 5.82 -2.30 -14.67
CA THR A 99 5.28 -2.26 -16.04
C THR A 99 6.35 -1.92 -17.06
N ASN A 100 7.33 -1.07 -16.68
CA ASN A 100 8.51 -0.79 -17.49
C ASN A 100 9.36 -2.04 -17.70
N ALA A 101 9.80 -2.68 -16.61
CA ALA A 101 10.68 -3.83 -16.64
C ALA A 101 10.09 -5.05 -17.38
N ILE A 102 8.76 -5.21 -17.39
CA ILE A 102 8.07 -6.32 -18.06
C ILE A 102 8.39 -6.38 -19.56
N ILE A 103 8.46 -5.24 -20.24
CA ILE A 103 8.70 -5.17 -21.69
C ILE A 103 10.09 -5.72 -22.04
N HIS A 104 11.03 -5.56 -21.12
CA HIS A 104 12.45 -5.91 -21.24
C HIS A 104 12.83 -7.25 -20.59
N ARG A 105 11.85 -8.02 -20.12
CA ARG A 105 12.09 -9.33 -19.52
C ARG A 105 12.55 -10.37 -20.55
N ASN A 106 13.48 -11.23 -20.15
CA ASN A 106 13.95 -12.37 -20.95
C ASN A 106 14.52 -11.96 -22.31
N ARG A 107 15.33 -10.91 -22.31
CA ARG A 107 15.96 -10.35 -23.51
C ARG A 107 17.42 -10.78 -23.61
N ARG A 108 17.93 -10.95 -24.83
CA ARG A 108 19.36 -11.27 -25.05
C ARG A 108 20.25 -10.09 -24.69
N ILE A 109 19.79 -8.89 -25.02
CA ILE A 109 20.49 -7.63 -24.80
C ILE A 109 19.52 -6.61 -24.22
N VAL A 110 19.93 -5.90 -23.18
CA VAL A 110 19.27 -4.73 -22.60
C VAL A 110 20.27 -3.58 -22.61
N LEU A 111 19.86 -2.44 -23.15
CA LEU A 111 20.64 -1.21 -23.19
C LEU A 111 19.87 -0.13 -22.41
N ASN A 112 20.52 0.45 -21.41
CA ASN A 112 20.00 1.58 -20.66
C ASN A 112 20.81 2.83 -20.98
N ILE A 113 20.13 3.93 -21.27
CA ILE A 113 20.72 5.25 -21.51
C ILE A 113 20.06 6.22 -20.53
N ASP A 114 20.87 6.94 -19.75
CA ASP A 114 20.40 7.95 -18.78
C ASP A 114 20.62 9.34 -19.38
N LEU A 115 19.69 10.27 -19.13
CA LEU A 115 19.79 11.66 -19.60
C LEU A 115 20.39 12.56 -18.51
N GLU A 116 21.36 13.41 -18.88
CA GLU A 116 21.92 14.42 -17.98
C GLU A 116 20.92 15.54 -17.72
N ASP A 117 20.83 15.97 -16.45
CA ASP A 117 19.99 17.08 -15.98
C ASP A 117 18.59 17.13 -16.62
N PHE A 118 17.88 16.00 -16.57
CA PHE A 118 16.66 15.78 -17.34
C PHE A 118 15.61 16.88 -17.17
N PHE A 119 15.28 17.27 -15.94
CA PHE A 119 14.34 18.36 -15.69
C PHE A 119 14.92 19.74 -16.03
N GLY A 120 16.19 20.00 -15.70
CA GLY A 120 16.85 21.27 -16.00
C GLY A 120 17.02 21.55 -17.49
N SER A 121 17.12 20.50 -18.32
CA SER A 121 17.15 20.61 -19.78
C SER A 121 15.83 21.11 -20.40
N ILE A 122 14.74 21.10 -19.64
CA ILE A 122 13.44 21.62 -20.06
C ILE A 122 13.26 23.03 -19.52
N HIS A 123 13.79 23.99 -20.27
CA HIS A 123 13.70 25.41 -19.93
C HIS A 123 12.35 26.05 -20.32
N PHE A 124 12.08 27.22 -19.77
CA PHE A 124 10.87 28.03 -19.95
C PHE A 124 10.42 28.13 -21.42
N GLY A 125 11.36 28.45 -22.31
CA GLY A 125 11.11 28.54 -23.74
C GLY A 125 10.61 27.24 -24.38
N ARG A 126 11.08 26.07 -23.93
CA ARG A 126 10.58 24.76 -24.40
C ARG A 126 9.16 24.51 -23.93
N VAL A 127 8.85 24.85 -22.67
CA VAL A 127 7.49 24.71 -22.12
C VAL A 127 6.52 25.61 -22.88
N LYS A 128 6.83 26.91 -22.98
CA LYS A 128 6.03 27.87 -23.74
C LYS A 128 5.87 27.43 -25.20
N GLY A 129 6.97 27.13 -25.88
CA GLY A 129 6.98 26.74 -27.29
C GLY A 129 6.19 25.46 -27.55
N PHE A 130 6.24 24.48 -26.64
CA PHE A 130 5.42 23.28 -26.72
C PHE A 130 3.93 23.63 -26.71
N PHE A 131 3.46 24.35 -25.68
CA PHE A 131 2.03 24.66 -25.56
C PHE A 131 1.51 25.59 -26.67
N GLU A 132 2.36 26.47 -27.19
CA GLU A 132 2.01 27.39 -28.28
C GLU A 132 1.97 26.68 -29.64
N LYS A 133 2.91 25.78 -29.93
CA LYS A 133 3.09 25.21 -31.28
C LYS A 133 2.60 23.77 -31.44
N ASN A 134 2.44 23.01 -30.36
CA ASN A 134 1.98 21.63 -30.44
C ASN A 134 0.57 21.57 -31.05
N ARG A 135 0.37 20.68 -32.02
CA ARG A 135 -0.88 20.57 -32.79
C ARG A 135 -2.12 20.31 -31.95
N ASP A 136 -1.94 19.60 -30.83
CA ASP A 136 -2.99 19.16 -29.92
C ASP A 136 -3.25 20.18 -28.80
N PHE A 137 -2.44 21.24 -28.69
CA PHE A 137 -2.64 22.31 -27.70
C PHE A 137 -2.89 23.67 -28.36
N LYS A 138 -1.97 24.17 -29.22
CA LYS A 138 -2.07 25.44 -29.95
C LYS A 138 -2.60 26.62 -29.11
N LEU A 139 -2.11 26.77 -27.88
CA LEU A 139 -2.61 27.81 -26.96
C LEU A 139 -2.15 29.21 -27.40
N SER A 140 -2.87 30.24 -26.93
CA SER A 140 -2.41 31.63 -27.11
C SER A 140 -1.04 31.83 -26.46
N SER A 141 -0.25 32.77 -26.99
CA SER A 141 1.09 33.03 -26.43
C SER A 141 1.01 33.51 -24.97
N GLU A 142 -0.08 34.18 -24.57
CA GLU A 142 -0.36 34.58 -23.19
C GLU A 142 -0.53 33.35 -22.28
N VAL A 143 -1.43 32.42 -22.63
CA VAL A 143 -1.70 31.22 -21.83
C VAL A 143 -0.48 30.30 -21.77
N ALA A 144 0.21 30.10 -22.90
CA ALA A 144 1.44 29.32 -22.94
C ALA A 144 2.55 29.93 -22.07
N THR A 145 2.64 31.26 -22.02
CA THR A 145 3.57 32.00 -21.15
C THR A 145 3.20 31.80 -19.68
N ILE A 146 1.92 31.90 -19.32
CA ILE A 146 1.45 31.68 -17.94
C ILE A 146 1.75 30.25 -17.48
N ILE A 147 1.49 29.23 -18.32
CA ILE A 147 1.82 27.84 -17.99
C ILE A 147 3.33 27.70 -17.74
N ALA A 148 4.17 28.29 -18.59
CA ALA A 148 5.62 28.25 -18.41
C ALA A 148 6.06 28.99 -17.13
N GLN A 149 5.48 30.15 -16.82
CA GLN A 149 5.76 30.91 -15.58
C GLN A 149 5.39 30.10 -14.35
N LEU A 150 4.22 29.46 -14.35
CA LEU A 150 3.76 28.67 -13.22
C LEU A 150 4.54 27.37 -13.04
N ALA A 151 5.08 26.79 -14.11
CA ALA A 151 5.75 25.49 -14.06
C ALA A 151 7.27 25.59 -13.82
N CYS A 152 7.91 26.64 -14.33
CA CYS A 152 9.35 26.80 -14.23
C CYS A 152 9.75 27.57 -12.97
N TYR A 153 10.84 27.12 -12.35
CA TYR A 153 11.56 27.81 -11.29
C TYR A 153 12.93 28.20 -11.83
N ARG A 154 13.28 29.48 -11.74
CA ARG A 154 14.54 30.04 -12.30
C ARG A 154 14.76 29.63 -13.76
N GLY A 155 13.68 29.64 -14.54
CA GLY A 155 13.71 29.38 -15.98
C GLY A 155 13.72 27.91 -16.41
N VAL A 156 13.66 26.94 -15.50
CA VAL A 156 13.63 25.49 -15.84
C VAL A 156 12.57 24.73 -15.05
N LEU A 157 12.16 23.55 -15.49
CA LEU A 157 11.30 22.69 -14.68
C LEU A 157 12.03 22.21 -13.42
N PRO A 158 11.50 22.45 -12.20
CA PRO A 158 12.14 21.97 -10.98
C PRO A 158 11.76 20.53 -10.64
N GLN A 159 12.68 19.84 -9.98
CA GLN A 159 12.39 18.60 -9.25
C GLN A 159 11.67 18.95 -7.95
N GLY A 160 10.39 18.59 -7.83
CA GLY A 160 9.56 18.85 -6.64
C GLY A 160 8.23 19.53 -6.92
N ALA A 161 8.06 20.15 -8.09
CA ALA A 161 6.79 20.77 -8.48
C ALA A 161 5.77 19.72 -9.00
N PRO A 162 4.48 19.80 -8.60
CA PRO A 162 3.43 18.89 -9.07
C PRO A 162 3.16 18.88 -10.59
N SER A 163 3.45 19.98 -11.29
CA SER A 163 3.22 20.11 -12.74
C SER A 163 4.38 19.63 -13.61
N SER A 164 5.62 19.63 -13.10
CA SER A 164 6.80 19.21 -13.86
C SER A 164 6.66 17.79 -14.46
N PRO A 165 6.17 16.77 -13.73
CA PRO A 165 6.09 15.40 -14.25
C PRO A 165 5.26 15.26 -15.55
N ILE A 166 4.05 15.85 -15.57
CA ILE A 166 3.15 15.76 -16.73
C ILE A 166 3.68 16.61 -17.90
N ILE A 167 4.19 17.81 -17.63
CA ILE A 167 4.77 18.68 -18.68
C ILE A 167 5.97 17.99 -19.33
N THR A 168 6.84 17.38 -18.54
CA THR A 168 7.97 16.61 -19.06
C THR A 168 7.51 15.46 -19.95
N ASN A 169 6.51 14.67 -19.55
CA ASN A 169 6.00 13.58 -20.39
C ASN A 169 5.34 14.09 -21.69
N LEU A 170 4.63 15.21 -21.64
CA LEU A 170 4.04 15.84 -22.83
C LEU A 170 5.13 16.26 -23.83
N ILE A 171 6.18 16.92 -23.35
CA ILE A 171 7.32 17.35 -24.18
C ILE A 171 8.09 16.14 -24.72
N CYS A 172 8.36 15.13 -23.88
CA CYS A 172 9.10 13.96 -24.28
C CYS A 172 8.36 13.04 -25.26
N ASN A 173 7.05 13.19 -25.43
CA ASN A 173 6.29 12.35 -26.37
C ASN A 173 6.84 12.41 -27.81
N MET A 174 7.33 13.58 -28.24
CA MET A 174 7.89 13.75 -29.57
C MET A 174 9.19 12.98 -29.77
N ILE A 175 10.10 13.02 -28.80
CA ILE A 175 11.33 12.22 -28.83
C ILE A 175 11.02 10.72 -28.68
N ASP A 176 10.04 10.35 -27.85
CA ASP A 176 9.61 8.95 -27.69
C ASP A 176 9.16 8.31 -29.01
N ILE A 177 8.39 9.04 -29.82
CA ILE A 177 7.94 8.57 -31.14
C ILE A 177 9.14 8.38 -32.08
N ARG A 178 10.11 9.30 -32.06
CA ARG A 178 11.29 9.22 -32.93
C ARG A 178 12.25 8.12 -32.52
N LEU A 179 12.50 7.98 -31.21
CA LEU A 179 13.29 6.88 -30.67
C LEU A 179 12.63 5.53 -30.91
N LEU A 180 11.29 5.43 -30.81
CA LEU A 180 10.60 4.19 -31.18
C LEU A 180 10.82 3.86 -32.66
N LYS A 181 10.72 4.84 -33.57
CA LYS A 181 10.97 4.60 -35.01
C LYS A 181 12.38 4.06 -35.26
N ILE A 182 13.39 4.65 -34.61
CA ILE A 182 14.77 4.14 -34.65
C ILE A 182 14.80 2.71 -34.08
N ALA A 183 14.23 2.47 -32.90
CA ALA A 183 14.20 1.14 -32.29
C ALA A 183 13.53 0.08 -33.19
N THR A 184 12.41 0.43 -33.84
CA THR A 184 11.72 -0.46 -34.80
C THR A 184 12.60 -0.80 -36.01
N LYS A 185 13.33 0.16 -36.58
CA LYS A 185 14.29 -0.06 -37.68
C LYS A 185 15.30 -1.17 -37.34
N TYR A 186 15.75 -1.26 -36.08
CA TYR A 186 16.71 -2.27 -35.62
C TYR A 186 16.07 -3.48 -34.91
N LYS A 187 14.74 -3.61 -34.90
CA LYS A 187 14.00 -4.67 -34.18
C LYS A 187 14.30 -4.69 -32.68
N VAL A 188 14.25 -3.52 -32.06
CA VAL A 188 14.51 -3.26 -30.64
C VAL A 188 13.23 -2.73 -29.99
N ASN A 189 12.92 -3.21 -28.79
CA ASN A 189 11.85 -2.64 -27.97
C ASN A 189 12.37 -1.42 -27.23
N TYR A 190 11.54 -0.41 -27.04
CA TYR A 190 11.87 0.85 -26.38
C TYR A 190 10.84 1.20 -25.31
N THR A 191 11.32 1.69 -24.16
CA THR A 191 10.53 2.40 -23.16
C THR A 191 11.36 3.51 -22.51
N ARG A 192 10.67 4.42 -21.81
CA ARG A 192 11.24 5.50 -21.01
C ARG A 192 10.61 5.54 -19.63
N TYR A 193 11.45 5.64 -18.61
CA TYR A 193 11.08 5.92 -17.23
C TYR A 193 11.79 7.19 -16.76
N ALA A 194 11.13 8.33 -16.94
CA ALA A 194 11.69 9.66 -16.70
C ALA A 194 12.94 9.88 -17.57
N ASP A 195 14.12 9.97 -16.95
CA ASP A 195 15.44 10.13 -17.57
C ASP A 195 16.06 8.81 -18.04
N ASP A 196 15.58 7.67 -17.56
CA ASP A 196 16.06 6.35 -17.97
C ASP A 196 15.35 5.89 -19.26
N LEU A 197 16.11 5.76 -20.35
CA LEU A 197 15.68 5.14 -21.60
C LEU A 197 16.14 3.68 -21.63
N THR A 198 15.22 2.75 -21.85
CA THR A 198 15.53 1.32 -21.92
C THR A 198 15.22 0.77 -23.30
N PHE A 199 16.20 0.09 -23.87
CA PHE A 199 16.14 -0.61 -25.14
C PHE A 199 16.42 -2.10 -24.93
N SER A 200 15.77 -2.98 -25.67
CA SER A 200 16.10 -4.42 -25.57
C SER A 200 15.75 -5.21 -26.80
N THR A 201 16.47 -6.31 -27.05
CA THR A 201 16.19 -7.18 -28.18
C THR A 201 16.61 -8.63 -27.94
N ASN A 202 16.00 -9.53 -28.72
CA ASN A 202 16.41 -10.93 -28.89
C ASN A 202 17.06 -11.17 -30.27
N ASN A 203 17.19 -10.13 -31.10
CA ASN A 203 17.74 -10.20 -32.44
C ASN A 203 19.28 -10.32 -32.39
N LYS A 204 19.84 -11.49 -32.71
CA LYS A 204 21.31 -11.70 -32.63
C LYS A 204 22.12 -10.76 -33.54
N PRO A 205 21.72 -10.51 -34.81
CA PRO A 205 22.40 -9.54 -35.69
C PRO A 205 22.38 -8.09 -35.21
N PHE A 206 21.70 -7.77 -34.11
CA PHE A 206 21.74 -6.42 -33.54
C PHE A 206 23.16 -6.02 -33.11
N LEU A 207 23.99 -6.98 -32.69
CA LEU A 207 25.37 -6.72 -32.26
C LEU A 207 26.19 -6.04 -33.36
N ASP A 208 26.04 -6.49 -34.61
CA ASP A 208 26.76 -5.93 -35.76
C ASP A 208 26.34 -4.49 -36.06
N LYS A 209 25.10 -4.12 -35.66
CA LYS A 209 24.50 -2.79 -35.88
C LYS A 209 24.46 -1.93 -34.62
N GLN A 210 25.06 -2.39 -33.52
CA GLN A 210 24.93 -1.74 -32.22
C GLN A 210 25.49 -0.31 -32.22
N SER A 211 26.67 -0.11 -32.81
CA SER A 211 27.32 1.21 -32.87
C SER A 211 26.53 2.19 -33.73
N GLU A 212 25.97 1.72 -34.85
CA GLU A 212 25.08 2.52 -35.71
C GLU A 212 23.82 2.94 -34.96
N PHE A 213 23.17 1.99 -34.28
CA PHE A 213 21.99 2.24 -33.46
C PHE A 213 22.25 3.28 -32.35
N LEU A 214 23.36 3.12 -31.60
CA LEU A 214 23.75 4.07 -30.56
C LEU A 214 24.02 5.46 -31.12
N SER A 215 24.65 5.56 -32.28
CA SER A 215 24.88 6.83 -32.97
C SER A 215 23.57 7.52 -33.35
N GLU A 216 22.62 6.80 -33.94
CA GLU A 216 21.30 7.35 -34.30
C GLU A 216 20.49 7.80 -33.08
N VAL A 217 20.45 6.97 -32.03
CA VAL A 217 19.76 7.30 -30.78
C VAL A 217 20.38 8.54 -30.12
N THR A 218 21.71 8.59 -30.02
CA THR A 218 22.41 9.72 -29.40
C THR A 218 22.16 11.01 -30.17
N LYS A 219 22.27 10.98 -31.50
CA LYS A 219 21.98 12.14 -32.36
C LYS A 219 20.54 12.63 -32.18
N GLU A 220 19.56 11.74 -32.06
CA GLU A 220 18.17 12.14 -31.87
C GLU A 220 17.91 12.73 -30.46
N ILE A 221 18.58 12.21 -29.43
CA ILE A 221 18.55 12.77 -28.07
C ILE A 221 19.13 14.19 -28.07
N GLU A 222 20.31 14.37 -28.65
CA GLU A 222 21.00 15.67 -28.74
C GLU A 222 20.21 16.69 -29.58
N ARG A 223 19.68 16.25 -30.73
CA ARG A 223 18.79 17.07 -31.57
C ARG A 223 17.54 17.54 -30.82
N SER A 224 17.07 16.74 -29.87
CA SER A 224 15.91 17.05 -29.04
C SER A 224 16.26 17.93 -27.82
N GLY A 225 17.50 18.42 -27.71
CA GLY A 225 17.94 19.31 -26.63
C GLY A 225 18.17 18.60 -25.29
N PHE A 226 18.43 17.29 -25.32
CA PHE A 226 18.87 16.52 -24.17
C PHE A 226 20.32 16.08 -24.35
N LYS A 227 20.97 15.63 -23.28
CA LYS A 227 22.34 15.12 -23.34
C LYS A 227 22.42 13.73 -22.72
N VAL A 228 23.19 12.85 -23.34
CA VAL A 228 23.41 11.48 -22.85
C VAL A 228 24.43 11.47 -21.73
N ASN A 229 24.11 10.75 -20.65
CA ASN A 229 25.03 10.47 -19.55
C ASN A 229 25.87 9.23 -19.86
N ASN A 230 26.99 9.42 -20.55
CA ASN A 230 27.86 8.32 -20.99
C ASN A 230 28.36 7.43 -19.84
N LYS A 231 28.53 7.99 -18.63
CA LYS A 231 28.97 7.23 -17.44
C LYS A 231 27.91 6.25 -16.92
N LYS A 232 26.63 6.51 -17.23
CA LYS A 232 25.50 5.68 -16.80
C LYS A 232 24.89 4.86 -17.93
N THR A 233 25.26 5.11 -19.18
CA THR A 233 24.90 4.25 -20.31
C THR A 233 25.49 2.85 -20.13
N ARG A 234 24.66 1.81 -20.25
CA ARG A 234 25.06 0.41 -20.02
C ARG A 234 24.42 -0.54 -21.01
N ILE A 235 25.21 -1.48 -21.52
CA ILE A 235 24.74 -2.63 -22.30
C ILE A 235 24.92 -3.89 -21.45
N LEU A 236 23.85 -4.67 -21.33
CA LEU A 236 23.75 -5.82 -20.46
C LEU A 236 23.31 -7.04 -21.27
N PHE A 237 24.18 -8.04 -21.30
CA PHE A 237 23.95 -9.32 -21.97
C PHE A 237 23.22 -10.30 -21.07
N ARG A 238 22.57 -11.31 -21.64
CA ARG A 238 21.72 -12.28 -20.92
C ARG A 238 22.46 -13.10 -19.85
N ASP A 239 23.75 -13.35 -20.06
CA ASP A 239 24.67 -14.03 -19.15
C ASP A 239 25.15 -13.12 -18.00
N SER A 240 25.09 -11.80 -18.20
CA SER A 240 25.30 -10.80 -17.16
C SER A 240 23.98 -10.44 -16.45
N ARG A 241 24.06 -9.77 -15.30
CA ARG A 241 22.86 -9.28 -14.61
C ARG A 241 22.22 -8.13 -15.41
N GLN A 242 21.03 -8.37 -15.97
CA GLN A 242 20.24 -7.35 -16.65
C GLN A 242 19.32 -6.65 -15.65
N GLU A 243 19.30 -5.32 -15.68
CA GLU A 243 18.57 -4.49 -14.74
C GLU A 243 17.84 -3.37 -15.49
N VAL A 244 16.57 -3.14 -15.14
CA VAL A 244 15.73 -2.06 -15.68
C VAL A 244 15.04 -1.38 -14.51
N THR A 245 15.27 -0.08 -14.32
CA THR A 245 14.70 0.71 -13.21
C THR A 245 14.88 0.05 -11.83
N GLY A 246 16.04 -0.56 -11.57
CA GLY A 246 16.32 -1.24 -10.30
C GLY A 246 15.83 -2.70 -10.18
N LEU A 247 15.15 -3.23 -11.20
CA LEU A 247 14.61 -4.59 -11.22
C LEU A 247 15.43 -5.50 -12.14
N ILE A 248 15.69 -6.72 -11.68
CA ILE A 248 16.36 -7.75 -12.48
C ILE A 248 15.36 -8.32 -13.50
N VAL A 249 15.78 -8.46 -14.76
CA VAL A 249 14.89 -8.83 -15.88
C VAL A 249 15.36 -10.03 -16.70
N ASN A 250 16.45 -10.70 -16.31
CA ASN A 250 17.05 -11.82 -17.07
C ASN A 250 16.03 -12.91 -17.47
N GLU A 251 15.17 -13.32 -16.54
CA GLU A 251 14.20 -14.40 -16.77
C GLU A 251 12.83 -14.03 -16.18
N LYS A 252 12.83 -13.69 -14.89
CA LYS A 252 11.69 -13.21 -14.10
C LYS A 252 11.95 -11.78 -13.63
N ILE A 253 10.90 -11.03 -13.31
CA ILE A 253 11.08 -9.71 -12.69
C ILE A 253 11.40 -9.91 -11.22
N SER A 254 12.56 -9.46 -10.75
CA SER A 254 12.98 -9.71 -9.37
C SER A 254 13.76 -8.54 -8.78
N VAL A 255 13.81 -8.47 -7.46
CA VAL A 255 14.75 -7.57 -6.77
C VAL A 255 16.18 -8.08 -6.95
N ASN A 256 17.16 -7.18 -6.78
CA ASN A 256 18.55 -7.59 -6.64
C ASN A 256 18.71 -8.60 -5.48
N ARG A 257 19.45 -9.69 -5.69
CA ARG A 257 19.71 -10.72 -4.68
C ARG A 257 20.28 -10.14 -3.38
N LYS A 258 21.11 -9.10 -3.46
CA LYS A 258 21.64 -8.38 -2.28
C LYS A 258 20.52 -7.72 -1.46
N TYR A 259 19.54 -7.11 -2.13
CA TYR A 259 18.39 -6.49 -1.46
C TYR A 259 17.57 -7.53 -0.68
N TYR A 260 17.27 -8.67 -1.29
CA TYR A 260 16.55 -9.76 -0.61
C TYR A 260 17.35 -10.32 0.58
N LYS A 261 18.65 -10.59 0.39
CA LYS A 261 19.52 -11.08 1.47
C LYS A 261 19.58 -10.08 2.64
N LYS A 262 19.71 -8.77 2.36
CA LYS A 262 19.69 -7.71 3.38
C LYS A 262 18.35 -7.70 4.14
N SER A 263 17.21 -7.76 3.43
CA SER A 263 15.89 -7.84 4.08
C SER A 263 15.72 -9.08 4.96
N ARG A 264 16.20 -10.25 4.51
CA ARG A 264 16.18 -11.48 5.31
C ARG A 264 17.07 -11.36 6.54
N ALA A 265 18.27 -10.80 6.41
CA ALA A 265 19.17 -10.57 7.54
C ALA A 265 18.56 -9.61 8.56
N MET A 266 18.00 -8.48 8.11
CA MET A 266 17.24 -7.54 8.94
C MET A 266 16.12 -8.21 9.71
N SER A 267 15.32 -9.06 9.04
CA SER A 267 14.26 -9.80 9.71
C SER A 267 14.78 -10.78 10.75
N TYR A 268 15.89 -11.46 10.47
CA TYR A 268 16.50 -12.39 11.41
C TYR A 268 17.06 -11.65 12.63
N GLN A 269 17.71 -10.50 12.43
CA GLN A 269 18.19 -9.64 13.51
C GLN A 269 17.02 -9.15 14.37
N LEU A 270 15.96 -8.63 13.74
CA LEU A 270 14.72 -8.25 14.44
C LEU A 270 14.18 -9.40 15.30
N TYR A 271 14.11 -10.61 14.76
CA TYR A 271 13.62 -11.76 15.51
C TYR A 271 14.52 -12.12 16.70
N LYS A 272 15.84 -12.00 16.54
CA LYS A 272 16.83 -12.42 17.53
C LYS A 272 17.02 -11.38 18.64
N SER A 273 17.17 -10.09 18.29
CA SER A 273 17.53 -9.01 19.21
C SER A 273 16.42 -7.98 19.44
N GLY A 274 15.30 -8.06 18.73
CA GLY A 274 14.19 -7.10 18.85
C GLY A 274 14.37 -5.81 18.03
N SER A 275 15.54 -5.59 17.44
CA SER A 275 15.89 -4.43 16.61
C SER A 275 16.74 -4.84 15.41
N PHE A 276 16.89 -3.95 14.43
CA PHE A 276 17.77 -4.12 13.28
C PHE A 276 18.14 -2.74 12.71
N GLU A 277 19.13 -2.67 11.84
CA GLU A 277 19.57 -1.39 11.27
C GLU A 277 19.26 -1.26 9.77
N ILE A 278 18.93 -0.04 9.36
CA ILE A 278 18.90 0.41 7.98
C ILE A 278 19.83 1.61 7.88
N ASP A 279 20.90 1.46 7.11
CA ASP A 279 21.84 2.55 6.81
C ASP A 279 22.43 3.21 8.09
N ASN A 280 22.77 2.34 9.06
CA ASN A 280 23.33 2.66 10.39
C ASN A 280 22.37 3.35 11.36
N GLU A 281 21.08 3.38 11.05
CA GLU A 281 20.02 3.83 11.97
C GLU A 281 19.09 2.67 12.33
N GLU A 282 18.49 2.74 13.52
CA GLU A 282 17.52 1.73 13.95
C GLU A 282 16.30 1.71 13.01
N GLY A 283 16.05 0.53 12.43
CA GLY A 283 14.96 0.30 11.51
C GLY A 283 13.65 -0.02 12.21
N SER A 284 12.55 0.50 11.68
CA SER A 284 11.20 0.20 12.13
C SER A 284 10.62 -1.05 11.45
N VAL A 285 9.74 -1.77 12.17
CA VAL A 285 8.99 -2.92 11.63
C VAL A 285 8.23 -2.55 10.33
N ASN A 286 7.73 -1.32 10.22
CA ASN A 286 7.03 -0.84 9.03
C ASN A 286 7.97 -0.68 7.82
N GLN A 287 9.20 -0.21 8.02
CA GLN A 287 10.21 -0.17 6.95
C GLN A 287 10.52 -1.59 6.46
N LEU A 288 10.70 -2.55 7.36
CA LEU A 288 10.95 -3.95 6.97
C LEU A 288 9.75 -4.59 6.27
N GLU A 289 8.52 -4.33 6.73
CA GLU A 289 7.30 -4.75 6.04
C GLU A 289 7.24 -4.17 4.63
N GLY A 290 7.60 -2.90 4.44
CA GLY A 290 7.68 -2.27 3.12
C GLY A 290 8.64 -3.01 2.18
N ARG A 291 9.78 -3.47 2.69
CA ARG A 291 10.74 -4.28 1.92
C ARG A 291 10.15 -5.63 1.51
N PHE A 292 9.51 -6.34 2.43
CA PHE A 292 8.84 -7.60 2.12
C PHE A 292 7.65 -7.43 1.17
N ALA A 293 6.85 -6.39 1.36
CA ALA A 293 5.73 -6.05 0.49
C ALA A 293 6.20 -5.77 -0.94
N PHE A 294 7.30 -5.04 -1.11
CA PHE A 294 7.89 -4.80 -2.42
C PHE A 294 8.39 -6.10 -3.08
N ILE A 295 9.11 -6.95 -2.34
CA ILE A 295 9.52 -8.28 -2.84
C ILE A 295 8.30 -9.10 -3.26
N ASN A 296 7.28 -9.12 -2.41
CA ASN A 296 6.04 -9.86 -2.66
C ASN A 296 5.27 -9.33 -3.87
N GLN A 297 5.32 -8.03 -4.16
CA GLN A 297 4.69 -7.47 -5.35
C GLN A 297 5.29 -8.07 -6.63
N LEU A 298 6.61 -8.29 -6.65
CA LEU A 298 7.29 -8.95 -7.77
C LEU A 298 7.00 -10.45 -7.82
N ASP A 299 6.97 -11.12 -6.66
CA ASP A 299 6.59 -12.52 -6.57
C ASP A 299 5.18 -12.75 -7.10
N TRP A 300 4.21 -11.95 -6.64
CA TRP A 300 2.84 -12.03 -7.11
C TRP A 300 2.72 -11.83 -8.63
N TYR A 301 3.50 -10.92 -9.21
CA TYR A 301 3.57 -10.76 -10.66
C TYR A 301 4.08 -12.03 -11.36
N ASN A 302 5.14 -12.65 -10.83
CA ASN A 302 5.72 -13.86 -11.42
C ASN A 302 4.81 -15.08 -11.24
N ASN A 303 4.23 -15.26 -10.06
CA ASN A 303 3.31 -16.34 -9.71
C ASN A 303 2.09 -16.36 -10.64
N LYS A 304 1.57 -15.20 -11.02
CA LYS A 304 0.48 -15.09 -12.01
C LYS A 304 0.83 -15.60 -13.42
N ARG A 305 2.11 -15.84 -13.71
CA ARG A 305 2.62 -16.12 -15.06
C ARG A 305 3.29 -17.46 -15.21
N ASP A 306 3.57 -18.17 -14.11
CA ASP A 306 4.23 -19.47 -14.17
C ASP A 306 3.24 -20.64 -14.32
N GLY A 307 1.93 -20.36 -14.29
CA GLY A 307 0.88 -21.35 -14.51
C GLY A 307 0.65 -22.28 -13.31
N LEU A 308 1.32 -22.03 -12.18
CA LEU A 308 1.16 -22.82 -10.96
C LEU A 308 0.09 -22.21 -10.05
N GLU A 309 -0.52 -23.05 -9.22
CA GLU A 309 -1.40 -22.57 -8.16
C GLU A 309 -0.55 -22.02 -7.01
N HIS A 310 -0.74 -20.74 -6.69
CA HIS A 310 -0.08 -20.08 -5.57
C HIS A 310 -1.11 -19.70 -4.51
N ASN A 311 -1.01 -20.35 -3.36
CA ASN A 311 -1.86 -20.12 -2.19
C ASN A 311 -1.06 -20.44 -0.91
N PHE A 312 -1.74 -20.43 0.24
CA PHE A 312 -1.15 -20.76 1.53
C PHE A 312 -0.35 -22.07 1.55
N TRP A 313 -0.80 -23.08 0.79
CA TRP A 313 -0.21 -24.41 0.73
C TRP A 313 0.99 -24.51 -0.22
N SER A 314 1.22 -23.51 -1.08
CA SER A 314 2.23 -23.55 -2.15
C SER A 314 3.15 -22.31 -2.17
N LEU A 315 3.34 -21.66 -1.01
CA LEU A 315 4.22 -20.49 -0.89
C LEU A 315 5.67 -20.79 -1.29
N ASN A 316 6.27 -19.91 -2.08
CA ASN A 316 7.69 -19.97 -2.42
C ASN A 316 8.60 -19.55 -1.25
N SER A 317 9.91 -19.75 -1.38
CA SER A 317 10.88 -19.47 -0.29
C SER A 317 10.89 -18.02 0.20
N ARG A 318 10.62 -17.04 -0.67
CA ARG A 318 10.56 -15.62 -0.30
C ARG A 318 9.24 -15.30 0.41
N GLU A 319 8.15 -15.85 -0.10
CA GLU A 319 6.82 -15.77 0.52
C GLU A 319 6.81 -16.38 1.92
N LYS A 320 7.50 -17.52 2.13
CA LYS A 320 7.68 -18.12 3.46
C LYS A 320 8.43 -17.20 4.44
N GLN A 321 9.38 -16.38 3.97
CA GLN A 321 10.00 -15.36 4.83
C GLN A 321 9.01 -14.27 5.22
N TYR A 322 8.14 -13.86 4.29
CA TYR A 322 7.13 -12.85 4.59
C TYR A 322 6.03 -13.39 5.50
N GLN A 323 5.60 -14.64 5.31
CA GLN A 323 4.71 -15.36 6.24
C GLN A 323 5.26 -15.34 7.67
N LYS A 324 6.53 -15.74 7.83
CA LYS A 324 7.22 -15.71 9.13
C LYS A 324 7.24 -14.29 9.74
N PHE A 325 7.54 -13.28 8.93
CA PHE A 325 7.52 -11.88 9.37
C PHE A 325 6.14 -11.41 9.82
N LEU A 326 5.08 -11.78 9.09
CA LEU A 326 3.70 -11.42 9.43
C LEU A 326 3.30 -12.08 10.77
N PHE A 327 3.66 -13.34 10.98
CA PHE A 327 3.41 -13.97 12.29
C PHE A 327 4.15 -13.21 13.41
N TYR A 328 5.44 -12.95 13.23
CA TYR A 328 6.23 -12.20 14.22
C TYR A 328 5.58 -10.86 14.56
N LYS A 329 5.24 -10.06 13.55
CA LYS A 329 4.64 -8.73 13.72
C LYS A 329 3.31 -8.75 14.49
N TYR A 330 2.41 -9.67 14.13
CA TYR A 330 1.03 -9.64 14.67
C TYR A 330 0.87 -10.44 15.96
N PHE A 331 1.64 -11.50 16.16
CA PHE A 331 1.35 -12.52 17.19
C PHE A 331 2.47 -12.68 18.22
N PHE A 332 3.71 -12.30 17.88
CA PHE A 332 4.87 -12.47 18.76
C PHE A 332 5.37 -11.13 19.34
N ASN A 333 5.56 -10.13 18.48
CA ASN A 333 6.08 -8.80 18.80
C ASN A 333 5.00 -7.72 18.54
N ASN A 334 3.77 -8.00 18.94
CA ASN A 334 2.68 -7.04 18.86
C ASN A 334 2.86 -5.94 19.91
N ASN A 335 2.65 -4.68 19.51
CA ASN A 335 2.83 -3.52 20.41
C ASN A 335 1.72 -3.41 21.48
N LYS A 336 0.54 -3.94 21.18
CA LYS A 336 -0.65 -3.92 22.04
C LYS A 336 -1.23 -5.33 22.14
N PRO A 337 -1.95 -5.68 23.21
CA PRO A 337 -2.83 -6.83 23.22
C PRO A 337 -3.64 -6.93 21.91
N LEU A 338 -3.71 -8.12 21.32
CA LEU A 338 -4.41 -8.36 20.06
C LEU A 338 -5.67 -9.16 20.30
N VAL A 339 -6.82 -8.56 20.00
CA VAL A 339 -8.13 -9.21 20.02
C VAL A 339 -8.48 -9.69 18.63
N ILE A 340 -8.97 -10.93 18.55
CA ILE A 340 -9.40 -11.59 17.33
C ILE A 340 -10.79 -12.14 17.57
N THR A 341 -11.76 -11.72 16.76
CA THR A 341 -13.17 -12.12 16.87
C THR A 341 -13.57 -13.04 15.71
N GLU A 342 -14.66 -13.77 15.86
CA GLU A 342 -15.22 -14.61 14.80
C GLU A 342 -15.73 -13.78 13.63
N GLY A 343 -16.63 -12.84 13.92
CA GLY A 343 -17.17 -11.89 12.97
C GLY A 343 -16.35 -10.60 12.91
N LYS A 344 -16.34 -9.94 11.75
CA LYS A 344 -15.73 -8.61 11.62
C LYS A 344 -16.54 -7.52 12.35
N THR A 345 -17.85 -7.73 12.50
CA THR A 345 -18.80 -6.80 13.13
C THR A 345 -18.63 -6.75 14.64
N ASP A 346 -18.19 -7.86 15.25
CA ASP A 346 -17.92 -7.99 16.68
C ASP A 346 -16.88 -6.99 17.16
N ILE A 347 -15.90 -6.67 16.29
CA ILE A 347 -14.89 -5.63 16.54
C ILE A 347 -15.56 -4.28 16.79
N ASP A 348 -16.59 -3.96 16.01
CA ASP A 348 -17.29 -2.68 16.09
C ASP A 348 -18.18 -2.63 17.34
N TYR A 349 -18.84 -3.72 17.71
CA TYR A 349 -19.61 -3.82 18.95
C TYR A 349 -18.72 -3.65 20.19
N ILE A 350 -17.61 -4.39 20.27
CA ILE A 350 -16.67 -4.30 21.42
C ILE A 350 -16.07 -2.89 21.51
N LYS A 351 -15.73 -2.26 20.37
CA LYS A 351 -15.25 -0.88 20.37
C LYS A 351 -16.31 0.11 20.82
N ALA A 352 -17.57 -0.07 20.43
CA ALA A 352 -18.66 0.78 20.87
C ALA A 352 -18.87 0.66 22.39
N ALA A 353 -18.87 -0.56 22.92
CA ALA A 353 -18.94 -0.85 24.35
C ALA A 353 -17.79 -0.18 25.12
N LEU A 354 -16.55 -0.34 24.65
CA LEU A 354 -15.38 0.32 25.23
C LEU A 354 -15.49 1.85 25.21
N LYS A 355 -16.02 2.44 24.13
CA LYS A 355 -16.22 3.90 24.06
C LYS A 355 -17.29 4.38 25.03
N ASN A 356 -18.37 3.62 25.21
CA ASN A 356 -19.44 3.94 26.15
C ASN A 356 -18.92 3.85 27.60
N LEU A 357 -18.27 2.73 27.94
CA LEU A 357 -17.82 2.37 29.29
C LEU A 357 -16.36 2.79 29.57
N TYR A 358 -15.82 3.78 28.88
CA TYR A 358 -14.38 4.09 28.92
C TYR A 358 -13.86 4.50 30.30
N ILE A 359 -14.75 5.02 31.17
CA ILE A 359 -14.43 5.40 32.55
C ILE A 359 -14.12 4.15 33.39
N GLU A 360 -14.85 3.06 33.16
CA GLU A 360 -14.71 1.80 33.90
C GLU A 360 -13.48 0.98 33.43
N TYR A 361 -13.04 1.16 32.17
CA TYR A 361 -11.97 0.37 31.55
C TYR A 361 -10.77 1.20 31.09
N PRO A 362 -10.11 1.99 31.98
CA PRO A 362 -9.01 2.87 31.60
C PRO A 362 -7.79 2.12 31.04
N ASP A 363 -7.65 0.82 31.34
CA ASP A 363 -6.58 -0.02 30.85
C ASP A 363 -6.81 -0.60 29.45
N LEU A 364 -8.05 -0.54 28.96
CA LEU A 364 -8.41 -0.95 27.61
C LEU A 364 -8.59 0.24 26.67
N VAL A 365 -9.05 1.38 27.19
CA VAL A 365 -9.36 2.57 26.40
C VAL A 365 -9.28 3.84 27.23
N THR A 366 -8.89 4.95 26.61
CA THR A 366 -8.90 6.29 27.21
C THR A 366 -9.51 7.29 26.24
N LYS A 367 -10.08 8.38 26.75
CA LYS A 367 -10.63 9.46 25.94
C LYS A 367 -9.71 10.67 26.02
N ASN A 368 -9.29 11.17 24.87
CA ASN A 368 -8.44 12.35 24.74
C ASN A 368 -9.27 13.64 24.94
N SER A 369 -8.57 14.77 25.15
CA SER A 369 -9.19 16.09 25.32
C SER A 369 -9.97 16.57 24.09
N ASP A 370 -9.57 16.15 22.89
CA ASP A 370 -10.25 16.43 21.62
C ASP A 370 -11.50 15.56 21.39
N GLY A 371 -11.85 14.70 22.35
CA GLY A 371 -12.99 13.79 22.26
C GLY A 371 -12.72 12.48 21.50
N THR A 372 -11.51 12.28 20.97
CA THR A 372 -11.11 11.02 20.33
C THR A 372 -10.77 9.93 21.35
N PHE A 373 -10.85 8.66 20.95
CA PHE A 373 -10.55 7.52 21.83
C PHE A 373 -9.22 6.87 21.46
N ASN A 374 -8.37 6.65 22.47
CA ASN A 374 -7.14 5.88 22.35
C ASN A 374 -7.34 4.48 22.95
N PHE A 375 -7.52 3.49 22.08
CA PHE A 375 -7.61 2.08 22.47
C PHE A 375 -6.22 1.53 22.81
N LYS A 376 -6.07 0.96 24.01
CA LYS A 376 -4.85 0.29 24.48
C LYS A 376 -4.76 -1.17 24.02
N VAL A 377 -5.84 -1.70 23.44
CA VAL A 377 -5.88 -2.98 22.71
C VAL A 377 -5.97 -2.75 21.20
N SER A 378 -5.58 -3.76 20.42
CA SER A 378 -5.67 -3.78 18.96
C SER A 378 -6.61 -4.90 18.51
N PHE A 379 -7.25 -4.73 17.36
CA PHE A 379 -8.15 -5.73 16.78
C PHE A 379 -7.61 -6.19 15.44
N LEU A 380 -7.52 -7.51 15.23
CA LEU A 380 -6.96 -8.06 14.00
C LEU A 380 -7.91 -7.80 12.82
N ARG A 381 -7.49 -6.91 11.91
CA ARG A 381 -8.18 -6.73 10.64
C ARG A 381 -7.80 -7.85 9.67
N LYS A 382 -8.68 -8.85 9.56
CA LYS A 382 -8.58 -9.93 8.57
C LYS A 382 -8.44 -9.31 7.17
N SER A 383 -7.51 -9.81 6.35
CA SER A 383 -7.22 -9.25 5.02
C SER A 383 -6.85 -10.33 4.02
N LYS A 384 -6.97 -10.05 2.72
CA LYS A 384 -6.54 -10.97 1.65
C LYS A 384 -5.08 -11.43 1.81
N ARG A 385 -4.23 -10.54 2.34
CA ARG A 385 -2.83 -10.84 2.65
C ARG A 385 -2.70 -11.85 3.80
N LEU A 386 -3.41 -11.65 4.91
CA LEU A 386 -3.39 -12.62 6.02
C LEU A 386 -4.03 -13.96 5.62
N ARG A 387 -5.03 -13.94 4.74
CA ARG A 387 -5.58 -15.17 4.14
C ARG A 387 -4.51 -15.92 3.35
N TYR A 388 -3.79 -15.22 2.47
CA TYR A 388 -2.78 -15.83 1.63
C TYR A 388 -1.59 -16.38 2.42
N PHE A 389 -1.10 -15.64 3.42
CA PHE A 389 0.11 -16.04 4.15
C PHE A 389 -0.15 -16.85 5.41
N LEU A 390 -1.25 -16.63 6.13
CA LEU A 390 -1.51 -17.24 7.43
C LEU A 390 -2.81 -18.07 7.44
N ASN A 391 -3.47 -18.24 6.29
CA ASN A 391 -4.76 -18.93 6.19
C ASN A 391 -5.85 -18.33 7.12
N ILE A 392 -5.78 -17.02 7.35
CA ILE A 392 -6.74 -16.25 8.16
C ILE A 392 -7.82 -15.71 7.22
N HIS A 393 -8.99 -16.34 7.21
CA HIS A 393 -10.09 -16.00 6.30
C HIS A 393 -10.84 -14.74 6.78
N LEU A 394 -11.52 -14.05 5.86
CA LEU A 394 -12.37 -12.88 6.19
C LEU A 394 -13.63 -13.33 6.94
N ASP A 395 -14.25 -14.40 6.45
CA ASP A 395 -15.39 -15.09 7.02
C ASP A 395 -15.01 -16.57 7.15
N GLY A 396 -15.17 -17.17 8.33
CA GLY A 396 -14.92 -18.61 8.51
C GLY A 396 -14.45 -19.02 9.90
N ALA A 397 -15.10 -20.08 10.41
CA ALA A 397 -14.88 -20.68 11.73
C ALA A 397 -13.43 -21.16 11.95
N ASP A 398 -12.74 -21.60 10.89
CA ASP A 398 -11.39 -22.16 10.99
C ASP A 398 -10.29 -21.12 11.23
N THR A 399 -10.60 -19.82 11.21
CA THR A 399 -9.61 -18.75 11.41
C THR A 399 -8.89 -18.89 12.74
N MET A 400 -9.63 -19.09 13.83
CA MET A 400 -9.07 -19.22 15.17
C MET A 400 -8.21 -20.49 15.29
N LYS A 401 -8.69 -21.59 14.71
CA LYS A 401 -7.98 -22.86 14.63
C LYS A 401 -6.64 -22.70 13.89
N ASN A 402 -6.64 -22.03 12.74
CA ASN A 402 -5.43 -21.81 11.94
C ASN A 402 -4.40 -20.94 12.68
N ILE A 403 -4.84 -19.94 13.45
CA ILE A 403 -3.95 -19.16 14.32
C ILE A 403 -3.32 -20.08 15.37
N TYR A 404 -4.13 -20.86 16.08
CA TYR A 404 -3.64 -21.81 17.09
C TYR A 404 -2.63 -22.82 16.51
N LYS A 405 -2.80 -23.28 15.27
CA LYS A 405 -1.84 -24.19 14.63
C LYS A 405 -0.42 -23.63 14.60
N PHE A 406 -0.23 -22.32 14.36
CA PHE A 406 1.10 -21.68 14.39
C PHE A 406 1.74 -21.56 15.79
N TYR A 407 0.99 -21.88 16.85
CA TYR A 407 1.48 -21.97 18.23
C TYR A 407 1.74 -23.41 18.67
N SER A 408 1.41 -24.40 17.83
CA SER A 408 1.43 -25.81 18.20
C SER A 408 2.30 -26.62 17.24
N ASP A 409 2.81 -27.75 17.69
CA ASP A 409 3.52 -28.68 16.82
C ASP A 409 2.54 -29.57 15.99
N LYS A 410 1.23 -29.34 16.10
CA LYS A 410 0.20 -30.01 15.28
C LYS A 410 0.28 -29.48 13.84
N GLU A 411 0.46 -30.37 12.86
CA GLU A 411 0.55 -30.02 11.43
C GLU A 411 1.74 -29.10 11.06
N ASN A 412 2.87 -29.22 11.78
CA ASN A 412 4.04 -28.34 11.67
C ASN A 412 4.60 -28.16 10.23
N ASN A 413 4.41 -29.16 9.36
CA ASN A 413 4.81 -29.08 7.95
C ASN A 413 4.08 -27.96 7.18
N LYS A 414 2.82 -27.69 7.53
CA LYS A 414 1.98 -26.66 6.89
C LYS A 414 1.83 -25.41 7.75
N PHE A 415 1.82 -25.58 9.07
CA PHE A 415 1.73 -24.51 10.06
C PHE A 415 2.96 -24.56 10.98
N PRO A 416 4.10 -24.00 10.56
CA PRO A 416 5.29 -24.01 11.40
C PRO A 416 5.02 -23.38 12.76
N ASN A 417 5.49 -23.99 13.86
CA ASN A 417 5.36 -23.42 15.19
C ASN A 417 6.27 -22.19 15.34
N PHE A 418 5.80 -21.05 14.82
CA PHE A 418 6.57 -19.81 14.78
C PHE A 418 6.77 -19.24 16.19
N CYS A 419 5.81 -19.42 17.10
CA CYS A 419 5.97 -18.99 18.49
C CYS A 419 7.17 -19.69 19.14
N LYS A 420 7.25 -21.02 19.03
CA LYS A 420 8.39 -21.82 19.49
C LYS A 420 9.69 -21.39 18.83
N TYR A 421 9.70 -21.27 17.49
CA TYR A 421 10.86 -20.82 16.73
C TYR A 421 11.43 -19.48 17.23
N PHE A 422 10.57 -18.48 17.48
CA PHE A 422 11.03 -17.17 17.93
C PHE A 422 11.51 -17.17 19.39
N LYS A 423 10.89 -17.94 20.27
CA LYS A 423 11.37 -18.13 21.65
C LYS A 423 12.77 -18.73 21.66
N GLU A 424 12.96 -19.83 20.92
CA GLU A 424 14.25 -20.51 20.82
C GLU A 424 15.32 -19.62 20.17
N LEU A 425 14.94 -18.82 19.18
CA LEU A 425 15.87 -17.93 18.49
C LEU A 425 16.31 -16.72 19.33
N SER A 426 15.39 -16.12 20.09
CA SER A 426 15.61 -14.85 20.79
C SER A 426 15.92 -15.01 22.28
N GLY A 427 15.57 -16.15 22.88
CA GLY A 427 15.52 -16.30 24.34
C GLY A 427 14.36 -15.54 25.02
N ASN A 428 13.56 -14.79 24.25
CA ASN A 428 12.47 -13.97 24.76
C ASN A 428 11.11 -14.65 24.59
N ILE A 429 10.18 -14.34 25.48
CA ILE A 429 8.78 -14.76 25.38
C ILE A 429 7.90 -13.61 24.87
N PRO A 430 6.84 -13.90 24.11
CA PRO A 430 5.93 -12.86 23.65
C PRO A 430 5.21 -12.23 24.86
N THR A 431 5.23 -10.89 24.96
CA THR A 431 4.79 -10.15 26.15
C THR A 431 3.32 -9.73 26.11
N LYS A 432 2.79 -9.42 24.93
CA LYS A 432 1.41 -8.92 24.77
C LYS A 432 0.45 -10.07 24.46
N PRO A 433 -0.71 -10.17 25.14
CA PRO A 433 -1.65 -11.26 24.91
C PRO A 433 -2.29 -11.19 23.52
N VAL A 434 -2.54 -12.36 22.92
CA VAL A 434 -3.37 -12.58 21.74
C VAL A 434 -4.61 -13.33 22.23
N ILE A 435 -5.78 -12.78 21.97
CA ILE A 435 -7.04 -13.19 22.58
C ILE A 435 -8.01 -13.57 21.47
N LEU A 436 -8.39 -14.85 21.42
CA LEU A 436 -9.38 -15.39 20.52
C LEU A 436 -10.75 -15.33 21.22
N ILE A 437 -11.64 -14.45 20.75
CA ILE A 437 -13.00 -14.32 21.25
C ILE A 437 -13.94 -15.13 20.35
N PHE A 438 -14.67 -16.06 20.96
CA PHE A 438 -15.67 -16.90 20.33
C PHE A 438 -17.09 -16.54 20.78
N ASP A 439 -18.07 -16.87 19.94
CA ASP A 439 -19.46 -16.96 20.38
C ASP A 439 -19.59 -18.06 21.46
N ASN A 440 -20.54 -17.94 22.38
CA ASN A 440 -20.74 -18.92 23.45
C ASN A 440 -21.65 -20.05 22.98
N GLU A 441 -21.05 -21.05 22.37
CA GLU A 441 -21.73 -22.15 21.67
C GLU A 441 -21.05 -23.49 21.94
N LEU A 442 -20.70 -23.73 23.20
CA LEU A 442 -20.02 -24.96 23.68
C LEU A 442 -20.89 -26.22 23.64
N THR A 443 -22.19 -26.11 23.45
CA THR A 443 -23.10 -27.27 23.46
C THR A 443 -23.28 -27.89 22.08
N ASN A 444 -23.09 -27.13 21.00
CA ASN A 444 -23.34 -27.58 19.64
C ASN A 444 -22.06 -28.01 18.93
N LYS A 445 -22.02 -29.28 18.50
CA LYS A 445 -20.84 -29.90 17.87
C LYS A 445 -20.44 -29.26 16.54
N GLU A 446 -21.39 -28.60 15.88
CA GLU A 446 -21.15 -27.94 14.59
C GLU A 446 -20.57 -26.54 14.71
N LYS A 447 -20.54 -25.99 15.93
CA LYS A 447 -20.20 -24.61 16.17
C LYS A 447 -18.70 -24.36 16.40
N PRO A 448 -18.16 -23.23 15.91
CA PRO A 448 -16.76 -22.82 16.05
C PRO A 448 -16.10 -23.11 17.39
N LEU A 449 -16.70 -22.69 18.52
CA LEU A 449 -16.09 -22.84 19.84
C LEU A 449 -15.92 -24.32 20.22
N TYR A 450 -16.96 -25.14 20.06
CA TYR A 450 -16.88 -26.58 20.33
C TYR A 450 -15.80 -27.25 19.46
N LYS A 451 -15.81 -26.97 18.16
CA LYS A 451 -14.82 -27.51 17.20
C LYS A 451 -13.39 -27.14 17.60
N PHE A 452 -13.18 -25.91 18.06
CA PHE A 452 -11.88 -25.44 18.53
C PHE A 452 -11.43 -26.15 19.81
N VAL A 453 -12.29 -26.22 20.83
CA VAL A 453 -11.99 -26.88 22.12
C VAL A 453 -11.59 -28.33 21.91
N ASN A 454 -12.34 -29.06 21.10
CA ASN A 454 -12.04 -30.45 20.78
C ASN A 454 -10.71 -30.58 20.02
N TYR A 455 -10.47 -29.74 19.00
CA TYR A 455 -9.22 -29.76 18.24
C TYR A 455 -7.99 -29.43 19.10
N ALA A 456 -8.11 -28.42 19.96
CA ALA A 456 -7.03 -27.97 20.82
C ALA A 456 -6.73 -28.99 21.94
N GLY A 457 -7.65 -29.92 22.23
CA GLY A 457 -7.51 -30.91 23.30
C GLY A 457 -7.90 -30.34 24.67
N LEU A 458 -8.81 -29.36 24.70
CA LEU A 458 -9.20 -28.62 25.90
C LEU A 458 -10.48 -29.19 26.55
N ASN A 459 -10.89 -30.40 26.20
CA ASN A 459 -12.15 -31.00 26.67
C ASN A 459 -12.23 -31.03 28.21
N GLY A 460 -11.10 -31.26 28.90
CA GLY A 460 -11.00 -31.23 30.36
C GLY A 460 -11.12 -29.82 31.00
N LEU A 461 -11.03 -28.76 30.19
CA LEU A 461 -11.18 -27.36 30.63
C LEU A 461 -12.56 -26.78 30.27
N SER A 462 -13.46 -27.58 29.70
CA SER A 462 -14.80 -27.11 29.29
C SER A 462 -15.58 -26.50 30.45
N GLN A 463 -15.46 -27.06 31.66
CA GLN A 463 -16.10 -26.51 32.86
C GLN A 463 -15.49 -25.15 33.25
N CYS A 464 -14.16 -25.02 33.18
CA CYS A 464 -13.48 -23.75 33.43
C CYS A 464 -13.89 -22.67 32.42
N ILE A 465 -14.05 -23.02 31.13
CA ILE A 465 -14.55 -22.07 30.12
C ILE A 465 -16.00 -21.70 30.40
N LYS A 466 -16.85 -22.62 30.86
CA LYS A 466 -18.23 -22.31 31.25
C LYS A 466 -18.31 -21.37 32.45
N GLU A 467 -17.45 -21.55 33.45
CA GLU A 467 -17.46 -20.78 34.70
C GLU A 467 -16.74 -19.43 34.59
N LYS A 468 -15.54 -19.42 34.00
CA LYS A 468 -14.66 -18.24 33.91
C LYS A 468 -14.75 -17.52 32.57
N LEU A 469 -15.43 -18.10 31.58
CA LEU A 469 -15.58 -17.57 30.22
C LEU A 469 -14.25 -17.33 29.48
N ASN A 470 -13.11 -17.78 30.02
CA ASN A 470 -11.80 -17.67 29.41
C ASN A 470 -10.83 -18.77 29.87
N THR A 471 -9.77 -19.00 29.10
CA THR A 471 -8.63 -19.85 29.50
C THR A 471 -7.36 -19.48 28.73
N LYS A 472 -6.18 -19.66 29.35
CA LYS A 472 -4.88 -19.53 28.67
C LYS A 472 -4.60 -20.81 27.87
N LEU A 473 -4.31 -20.65 26.58
CA LEU A 473 -4.01 -21.78 25.69
C LEU A 473 -2.53 -22.17 25.74
N THR A 474 -1.66 -21.24 25.38
CA THR A 474 -0.20 -21.42 25.38
C THR A 474 0.47 -20.05 25.24
N ASP A 475 1.68 -19.87 25.77
CA ASP A 475 2.48 -18.65 25.62
C ASP A 475 1.71 -17.35 25.94
N ASN A 476 1.43 -16.53 24.92
CA ASN A 476 0.61 -15.31 25.01
C ASN A 476 -0.79 -15.49 24.41
N LEU A 477 -1.20 -16.69 24.01
CA LEU A 477 -2.48 -16.99 23.38
C LEU A 477 -3.55 -17.38 24.42
N TYR A 478 -4.70 -16.73 24.34
CA TYR A 478 -5.85 -16.91 25.22
C TYR A 478 -7.11 -17.20 24.40
N LEU A 479 -8.02 -17.96 24.99
CA LEU A 479 -9.38 -18.14 24.51
C LEU A 479 -10.34 -17.41 25.46
N MET A 480 -11.32 -16.74 24.88
CA MET A 480 -12.44 -16.09 25.56
C MET A 480 -13.76 -16.41 24.84
N THR A 481 -14.87 -16.36 25.57
CA THR A 481 -16.21 -16.44 25.00
C THR A 481 -17.14 -15.41 25.66
N ASN A 482 -18.18 -14.95 24.97
CA ASN A 482 -19.17 -14.02 25.56
C ASN A 482 -19.99 -14.69 26.68
N PRO A 483 -20.61 -13.91 27.58
CA PRO A 483 -21.47 -14.50 28.61
C PRO A 483 -22.74 -15.12 28.00
N LEU A 484 -23.34 -16.07 28.73
CA LEU A 484 -24.72 -16.48 28.51
C LEU A 484 -25.65 -15.42 29.12
N VAL A 485 -26.69 -15.05 28.37
CA VAL A 485 -27.70 -14.08 28.82
C VAL A 485 -29.10 -14.65 28.61
N SER A 486 -30.09 -14.09 29.32
CA SER A 486 -31.51 -14.43 29.14
C SER A 486 -31.83 -15.94 29.23
N ASN A 487 -31.15 -16.67 30.11
CA ASN A 487 -31.26 -18.13 30.28
C ASN A 487 -30.99 -18.96 29.02
N LYS A 488 -30.29 -18.40 28.03
CA LYS A 488 -29.91 -19.13 26.83
C LYS A 488 -28.79 -20.13 27.14
N THR A 489 -28.81 -21.26 26.43
CA THR A 489 -27.74 -22.27 26.46
C THR A 489 -26.60 -21.95 25.50
N GLU A 490 -26.86 -21.09 24.51
CA GLU A 490 -25.89 -20.56 23.54
C GLU A 490 -26.14 -19.07 23.32
N CYS A 491 -25.09 -18.28 23.09
CA CYS A 491 -25.20 -16.84 22.82
C CYS A 491 -24.20 -16.41 21.76
N GLU A 492 -24.69 -15.71 20.72
CA GLU A 492 -23.86 -14.90 19.83
C GLU A 492 -23.59 -13.53 20.48
N ILE A 493 -22.54 -12.82 20.05
CA ILE A 493 -22.27 -11.47 20.59
C ILE A 493 -23.44 -10.49 20.43
N GLU A 494 -24.27 -10.63 19.38
CA GLU A 494 -25.47 -9.80 19.22
C GLU A 494 -26.55 -10.08 20.27
N ASP A 495 -26.52 -11.21 20.96
CA ASP A 495 -27.45 -11.50 22.06
C ASP A 495 -27.23 -10.61 23.28
N LEU A 496 -26.08 -9.93 23.37
CA LEU A 496 -25.78 -9.01 24.46
C LEU A 496 -26.55 -7.69 24.34
N PHE A 497 -27.05 -7.32 23.16
CA PHE A 497 -27.87 -6.13 23.02
C PHE A 497 -29.28 -6.36 23.57
N ASP A 498 -29.87 -5.31 24.13
CA ASP A 498 -31.24 -5.33 24.61
C ASP A 498 -32.26 -5.43 23.46
N ARG A 499 -33.53 -5.65 23.83
CA ARG A 499 -34.61 -5.79 22.84
C ARG A 499 -34.83 -4.51 22.04
N GLU A 500 -34.71 -3.36 22.68
CA GLU A 500 -34.90 -2.05 22.03
C GLU A 500 -33.87 -1.88 20.90
N THR A 501 -32.58 -2.07 21.21
CA THR A 501 -31.49 -1.99 20.24
C THR A 501 -31.65 -3.02 19.12
N LEU A 502 -31.99 -4.27 19.44
CA LEU A 502 -32.18 -5.34 18.44
C LEU A 502 -33.41 -5.11 17.54
N SER A 503 -34.42 -4.40 18.03
CA SER A 503 -35.65 -4.07 17.30
C SER A 503 -35.55 -2.79 16.47
N HIS A 504 -34.42 -2.08 16.53
CA HIS A 504 -34.26 -0.77 15.89
C HIS A 504 -34.49 -0.82 14.37
N GLU A 505 -35.31 0.11 13.90
CA GLU A 505 -35.71 0.22 12.49
C GLU A 505 -34.85 1.26 11.76
N ILE A 506 -34.34 0.90 10.59
CA ILE A 506 -33.59 1.81 9.70
C ILE A 506 -34.26 1.81 8.34
N ASN A 507 -34.87 2.95 7.96
CA ASN A 507 -35.56 3.14 6.68
C ASN A 507 -36.61 2.05 6.38
N GLY A 508 -37.49 1.70 7.32
CA GLY A 508 -38.50 0.65 7.10
C GLY A 508 -38.01 -0.78 7.29
N LYS A 509 -36.74 -0.99 7.67
CA LYS A 509 -36.11 -2.32 7.76
C LYS A 509 -35.71 -2.68 9.18
N PHE A 510 -35.84 -3.95 9.52
CA PHE A 510 -35.48 -4.51 10.82
C PHE A 510 -34.14 -5.27 10.78
N PHE A 511 -33.47 -5.38 11.91
CA PHE A 511 -32.24 -6.18 11.99
C PHE A 511 -32.52 -7.67 11.78
N SER A 512 -31.70 -8.32 10.95
CA SER A 512 -31.67 -9.78 10.84
C SER A 512 -30.23 -10.31 10.86
N ARG A 513 -30.04 -11.40 11.61
CA ARG A 513 -28.78 -12.13 11.67
C ARG A 513 -28.54 -12.97 10.41
N ASN A 514 -29.62 -13.37 9.73
CA ASN A 514 -29.57 -14.27 8.59
C ASN A 514 -29.26 -13.52 7.30
N LYS A 515 -28.17 -13.92 6.63
CA LYS A 515 -27.74 -13.38 5.32
C LYS A 515 -28.74 -13.63 4.18
N THR A 516 -29.70 -14.53 4.36
CA THR A 516 -30.73 -14.92 3.36
C THR A 516 -32.07 -14.22 3.55
N SER A 517 -32.16 -13.25 4.46
CA SER A 517 -33.40 -12.51 4.71
C SER A 517 -33.76 -11.56 3.56
N ASP A 518 -35.06 -11.29 3.39
CA ASP A 518 -35.56 -10.35 2.37
C ASP A 518 -34.94 -8.97 2.58
N ASN A 519 -34.04 -8.57 1.68
CA ASN A 519 -33.32 -7.31 1.73
C ASN A 519 -34.23 -6.08 1.71
N ASN A 520 -35.50 -6.23 1.32
CA ASN A 520 -36.47 -5.13 1.39
C ASN A 520 -37.04 -4.93 2.80
N LYS A 521 -37.06 -5.97 3.64
CA LYS A 521 -37.60 -5.94 5.01
C LYS A 521 -36.53 -5.93 6.09
N PHE A 522 -35.34 -6.43 5.79
CA PHE A 522 -34.28 -6.60 6.78
C PHE A 522 -32.95 -5.98 6.37
N TYR A 523 -32.17 -5.54 7.35
CA TYR A 523 -30.77 -5.19 7.20
C TYR A 523 -29.87 -6.15 8.00
N GLY A 524 -28.66 -6.41 7.51
CA GLY A 524 -27.73 -7.37 8.09
C GLY A 524 -26.77 -6.80 9.14
N LYS A 525 -25.93 -7.67 9.72
CA LYS A 525 -24.93 -7.36 10.77
C LYS A 525 -24.04 -6.16 10.45
N GLU A 526 -23.67 -5.91 9.18
CA GLU A 526 -22.82 -4.77 8.81
C GLU A 526 -23.52 -3.41 9.00
N VAL A 527 -24.80 -3.31 8.68
CA VAL A 527 -25.58 -2.09 8.86
C VAL A 527 -25.84 -1.87 10.35
N PHE A 528 -26.16 -2.96 11.06
CA PHE A 528 -26.32 -2.93 12.52
C PHE A 528 -25.05 -2.44 13.22
N ALA A 529 -23.87 -2.98 12.92
CA ALA A 529 -22.59 -2.55 13.49
C ALA A 529 -22.27 -1.07 13.27
N LYS A 530 -22.65 -0.51 12.10
CA LYS A 530 -22.51 0.93 11.84
C LYS A 530 -23.45 1.77 12.70
N TYR A 531 -24.70 1.33 12.86
CA TYR A 531 -25.66 1.96 13.78
C TYR A 531 -25.10 1.96 15.21
N ILE A 532 -24.69 0.81 15.71
CA ILE A 532 -24.11 0.66 17.06
C ILE A 532 -22.90 1.60 17.25
N SER A 533 -21.99 1.63 16.27
CA SER A 533 -20.78 2.47 16.36
C SER A 533 -21.07 3.97 16.40
N SER A 534 -22.15 4.39 15.71
CA SER A 534 -22.55 5.80 15.59
C SER A 534 -23.32 6.26 16.82
N ASN A 535 -24.16 5.40 17.39
CA ASN A 535 -25.06 5.71 18.50
C ASN A 535 -24.60 5.11 19.84
N TYR A 536 -23.30 4.76 19.95
CA TYR A 536 -22.74 4.09 21.12
C TYR A 536 -23.00 4.77 22.48
N ARG A 537 -23.40 6.05 22.51
CA ARG A 537 -23.70 6.77 23.76
C ARG A 537 -25.08 6.44 24.33
N GLU A 538 -26.02 6.08 23.45
CA GLU A 538 -27.44 5.87 23.78
C GLU A 538 -27.76 4.37 23.95
N ILE A 539 -26.83 3.50 23.57
CA ILE A 539 -27.01 2.05 23.64
C ILE A 539 -26.54 1.55 25.01
N ASP A 540 -27.35 0.67 25.60
CA ASP A 540 -26.98 -0.08 26.80
C ASP A 540 -25.95 -1.18 26.47
N PHE A 541 -24.82 -1.15 27.18
CA PHE A 541 -23.73 -2.10 27.07
C PHE A 541 -23.49 -2.89 28.37
N ASP A 542 -24.43 -2.93 29.32
CA ASP A 542 -24.25 -3.62 30.59
C ASP A 542 -23.95 -5.12 30.41
N ASN A 543 -24.61 -5.79 29.46
CA ASN A 543 -24.32 -7.18 29.12
C ASN A 543 -22.93 -7.40 28.47
N PHE A 544 -22.24 -6.33 28.05
CA PHE A 544 -20.84 -6.40 27.59
C PHE A 544 -19.83 -6.28 28.74
N LYS A 545 -20.23 -5.83 29.94
CA LYS A 545 -19.30 -5.71 31.09
C LYS A 545 -18.57 -7.02 31.40
N PRO A 546 -19.20 -8.22 31.40
CA PRO A 546 -18.46 -9.47 31.63
C PRO A 546 -17.33 -9.71 30.62
N ILE A 547 -17.54 -9.43 29.32
CA ILE A 547 -16.50 -9.61 28.31
C ILE A 547 -15.37 -8.57 28.46
N LEU A 548 -15.71 -7.34 28.83
CA LEU A 548 -14.73 -6.27 29.04
C LEU A 548 -13.92 -6.49 30.33
N ASN A 549 -14.55 -6.99 31.41
CA ASN A 549 -13.87 -7.37 32.65
C ASN A 549 -12.79 -8.42 32.38
N MET A 550 -13.14 -9.50 31.67
CA MET A 550 -12.17 -10.54 31.31
C MET A 550 -11.04 -10.02 30.42
N LEU A 551 -11.36 -9.17 29.43
CA LEU A 551 -10.35 -8.53 28.60
C LEU A 551 -9.39 -7.70 29.47
N ASN A 552 -9.95 -6.93 30.41
CA ASN A 552 -9.18 -6.11 31.34
C ASN A 552 -8.28 -6.96 32.23
N ASP A 553 -8.78 -8.07 32.75
CA ASP A 553 -8.03 -9.00 33.59
C ASP A 553 -6.84 -9.61 32.83
N ILE A 554 -7.07 -10.15 31.62
CA ILE A 554 -6.01 -10.73 30.78
C ILE A 554 -4.93 -9.69 30.45
N VAL A 555 -5.35 -8.45 30.15
CA VAL A 555 -4.42 -7.35 29.85
C VAL A 555 -3.65 -6.90 31.10
N SER A 556 -4.27 -6.96 32.28
CA SER A 556 -3.70 -6.49 33.54
C SER A 556 -2.78 -7.51 34.22
N LEU A 557 -3.04 -8.82 34.05
CA LEU A 557 -2.23 -9.93 34.61
C LEU A 557 -0.73 -9.87 34.25
N ARG A 558 -0.35 -9.13 33.21
CA ARG A 558 1.05 -8.93 32.77
C ARG A 558 1.64 -7.55 33.07
N LYS A 559 0.94 -6.71 33.84
CA LYS A 559 1.57 -5.54 34.47
C LYS A 559 2.33 -5.90 35.75
N GLN A 560 2.02 -7.06 36.34
CA GLN A 560 2.53 -7.52 37.64
C GLN A 560 3.64 -8.59 37.53
N ALA A 561 3.96 -9.05 36.31
CA ALA A 561 5.02 -10.00 35.99
C ALA A 561 5.91 -9.39 34.91
#